data_AF-A0A6A6NC50-F1
#
_entry.id   AF-A0A6A6NC50-F1
#
_cell.length_a   1.000
_cell.length_b   1.000
_cell.length_c   1.000
_cell.angle_alpha   90.00
_cell.angle_beta   90.00
_cell.angle_gamma   90.00
#
_symmetry.space_group_name_H-M   'P 1'
#
loop_
_entity.id
_entity.type
_entity.pdbx_description
1 polymer ?
#
loop_
_entity_poly.entity_id
_entity_poly.type
_entity_poly.pdbx_seq_one_letter_code
_entity_poly.pdbx_strand_id
1 'polypeptide(L)'
;MILNSLLAKTKDICTLDCKRDAVDLLLKAAGYLEFCVREVLVRIPADIKKGFSKDLQDGVLEAISIQALGQGTEIQLGLALESQNATLSVKRRLACEQLIFFSQAYHRLSKCDMNHEYGKKHLWFIKWKFLEAKAAAYYYHGLILDKGSEPACHVSAVCCFLAAQELLTESKRACLSFCLAAPVTRSPPMWGAMKHLHQKIPEVASRKSQMYGYLLEEEKALQALPDLPDFQLSLRPDDYVLPEMDEAWDRERWKLPSQSLKEHLNDSEDEVETE
;
A
#
# COMPACT_ATOMS: atom_id res chain seq x y z
N MET A 1 5.02 -3.11 -7.29
CA MET A 1 6.29 -3.84 -7.03
C MET A 1 7.53 -2.95 -7.17
N ILE A 2 7.54 -2.00 -8.12
CA ILE A 2 8.63 -1.04 -8.35
C ILE A 2 8.91 -0.16 -7.13
N LEU A 3 7.88 0.34 -6.44
CA LEU A 3 8.07 1.28 -5.32
C LEU A 3 8.76 0.69 -4.08
N ASN A 4 8.43 -0.55 -3.69
CA ASN A 4 9.10 -1.23 -2.58
C ASN A 4 10.52 -1.66 -2.94
N SER A 5 10.79 -1.93 -4.22
CA SER A 5 12.15 -2.24 -4.69
C SER A 5 13.04 -0.99 -4.73
N LEU A 6 12.45 0.18 -4.99
CA LEU A 6 13.11 1.49 -4.85
C LEU A 6 13.39 1.85 -3.39
N LEU A 7 12.43 1.65 -2.49
CA LEU A 7 12.58 1.97 -1.06
C LEU A 7 13.43 0.93 -0.28
N ALA A 8 13.43 -0.35 -0.69
CA ALA A 8 14.24 -1.39 -0.04
C ALA A 8 15.70 -1.44 -0.53
N LYS A 9 16.00 -0.82 -1.68
CA LYS A 9 17.38 -0.71 -2.18
C LYS A 9 18.21 0.37 -1.47
N THR A 10 17.58 1.33 -0.80
CA THR A 10 18.25 2.33 0.06
C THR A 10 18.45 1.75 1.47
N LYS A 11 19.36 0.78 1.56
CA LYS A 11 19.66 0.06 2.80
C LYS A 11 20.49 0.86 3.81
N ASP A 12 20.92 2.07 3.47
CA ASP A 12 21.67 2.95 4.35
C ASP A 12 21.12 4.39 4.26
N ILE A 13 20.63 4.88 5.41
CA ILE A 13 20.36 6.29 5.72
C ILE A 13 19.43 7.01 4.71
N CYS A 14 18.14 6.67 4.74
CA CYS A 14 17.12 7.59 4.22
C CYS A 14 17.00 8.77 5.20
N THR A 15 17.50 9.94 4.83
CA THR A 15 17.40 11.16 5.65
C THR A 15 15.93 11.56 5.88
N LEU A 16 15.66 12.42 6.87
CA LEU A 16 14.33 12.98 7.09
C LEU A 16 13.73 13.55 5.80
N ASP A 17 14.56 14.25 5.01
CA ASP A 17 14.17 14.87 3.76
C ASP A 17 13.82 13.82 2.70
N CYS A 18 14.62 12.76 2.56
CA CYS A 18 14.29 11.67 1.65
C CYS A 18 12.95 10.99 1.98
N LYS A 19 12.56 10.92 3.26
CA LYS A 19 11.25 10.37 3.65
C LYS A 19 10.09 11.30 3.27
N ARG A 20 10.28 12.62 3.37
CA ARG A 20 9.28 13.62 2.94
C ARG A 20 9.13 13.61 1.43
N ASP A 21 10.24 13.62 0.70
CA ASP A 21 10.24 13.51 -0.77
C ASP A 21 9.53 12.23 -1.24
N ALA A 22 9.74 11.11 -0.54
CA ALA A 22 9.06 9.86 -0.85
C ALA A 22 7.54 9.95 -0.66
N VAL A 23 7.06 10.70 0.36
CA VAL A 23 5.62 10.98 0.53
C VAL A 23 5.12 11.82 -0.64
N ASP A 24 5.83 12.90 -1.01
CA ASP A 24 5.41 13.76 -2.12
C ASP A 24 5.34 13.01 -3.46
N LEU A 25 6.32 12.13 -3.74
CA LEU A 25 6.29 11.27 -4.93
C LEU A 25 5.11 10.28 -4.92
N LEU A 26 4.72 9.78 -3.75
CA LEU A 26 3.57 8.92 -3.57
C LEU A 26 2.25 9.65 -3.84
N LEU A 27 2.12 10.91 -3.40
CA LEU A 27 0.93 11.73 -3.65
C LEU A 27 0.78 12.03 -5.15
N LYS A 28 1.88 12.37 -5.83
CA LYS A 28 1.92 12.54 -7.29
C LYS A 28 1.54 11.27 -8.03
N ALA A 29 2.11 10.13 -7.63
CA ALA A 29 1.77 8.84 -8.24
C ALA A 29 0.29 8.48 -8.06
N ALA A 30 -0.27 8.73 -6.87
CA ALA A 30 -1.70 8.57 -6.61
C ALA A 30 -2.54 9.47 -7.52
N GLY A 31 -2.12 10.74 -7.70
CA GLY A 31 -2.75 11.73 -8.57
C GLY A 31 -2.79 11.29 -10.03
N TYR A 32 -1.66 10.82 -10.57
CA TYR A 32 -1.57 10.33 -11.94
C TYR A 32 -2.50 9.11 -12.16
N LEU A 33 -2.51 8.18 -11.22
CA LEU A 33 -3.37 6.99 -11.31
C LEU A 33 -4.85 7.36 -11.19
N GLU A 34 -5.20 8.29 -10.32
CA GLU A 34 -6.58 8.77 -10.17
C GLU A 34 -7.05 9.46 -11.45
N PHE A 35 -6.23 10.36 -12.01
CA PHE A 35 -6.50 11.00 -13.29
C PHE A 35 -6.67 9.97 -14.41
N CYS A 36 -5.78 8.98 -14.49
CA CYS A 36 -5.90 7.90 -15.47
C CYS A 36 -7.25 7.19 -15.39
N VAL A 37 -7.71 6.82 -14.19
CA VAL A 37 -9.01 6.16 -14.01
C VAL A 37 -10.16 7.07 -14.39
N ARG A 38 -10.14 8.34 -13.92
CA ARG A 38 -11.28 9.26 -14.02
C ARG A 38 -11.41 9.94 -15.38
N GLU A 39 -10.29 10.25 -16.03
CA GLU A 39 -10.27 11.09 -17.24
C GLU A 39 -9.81 10.33 -18.48
N VAL A 40 -8.84 9.42 -18.35
CA VAL A 40 -8.29 8.70 -19.51
C VAL A 40 -9.12 7.47 -19.81
N LEU A 41 -9.23 6.53 -18.86
CA LEU A 41 -9.88 5.26 -19.09
C LEU A 41 -11.36 5.41 -19.46
N VAL A 42 -12.09 6.38 -18.90
CA VAL A 42 -13.50 6.60 -19.25
C VAL A 42 -13.72 6.95 -20.72
N ARG A 43 -12.71 7.50 -21.41
CA ARG A 43 -12.78 7.90 -22.81
C ARG A 43 -12.38 6.79 -23.78
N ILE A 44 -11.85 5.68 -23.27
CA ILE A 44 -11.39 4.54 -24.09
C ILE A 44 -12.58 3.59 -24.33
N PRO A 45 -12.91 3.28 -25.60
CA PRO A 45 -13.94 2.30 -25.94
C PRO A 45 -13.75 0.93 -25.28
N ALA A 46 -14.85 0.29 -24.88
CA ALA A 46 -14.83 -0.95 -24.12
C ALA A 46 -14.21 -2.14 -24.88
N ASP A 47 -14.35 -2.17 -26.21
CA ASP A 47 -13.71 -3.13 -27.10
C ASP A 47 -12.18 -3.00 -27.09
N ILE A 48 -11.65 -1.78 -27.05
CA ILE A 48 -10.21 -1.54 -26.90
C ILE A 48 -9.73 -1.95 -25.50
N LYS A 49 -10.49 -1.62 -24.45
CA LYS A 49 -10.15 -2.00 -23.06
C LYS A 49 -10.03 -3.50 -22.86
N LYS A 50 -10.76 -4.33 -23.62
CA LYS A 50 -10.66 -5.81 -23.53
C LYS A 50 -9.27 -6.31 -23.91
N GLY A 51 -8.51 -5.55 -24.71
CA GLY A 51 -7.13 -5.87 -25.08
C GLY A 51 -6.09 -5.43 -24.03
N PHE A 52 -6.48 -4.70 -22.98
CA PHE A 52 -5.55 -4.22 -21.98
C PHE A 52 -5.05 -5.35 -21.06
N SER A 53 -3.85 -5.16 -20.52
CA SER A 53 -3.36 -5.99 -19.42
C SER A 53 -4.35 -5.94 -18.25
N LYS A 54 -4.48 -7.06 -17.54
CA LYS A 54 -5.30 -7.15 -16.32
C LYS A 54 -4.87 -6.12 -15.26
N ASP A 55 -3.62 -5.67 -15.29
CA ASP A 55 -3.09 -4.66 -14.36
C ASP A 55 -3.62 -3.24 -14.63
N LEU A 56 -4.20 -2.98 -15.82
CA LEU A 56 -4.76 -1.68 -16.20
C LEU A 56 -6.28 -1.60 -16.01
N GLN A 57 -6.89 -2.62 -15.39
CA GLN A 57 -8.31 -2.56 -15.05
C GLN A 57 -8.58 -1.46 -14.03
N ASP A 58 -9.71 -0.77 -14.18
CA ASP A 58 -10.11 0.39 -13.38
C ASP A 58 -9.93 0.11 -11.86
N GLY A 59 -10.47 -1.01 -11.36
CA GLY A 59 -10.37 -1.38 -9.95
C GLY A 59 -8.95 -1.70 -9.46
N VAL A 60 -8.06 -2.16 -10.34
CA VAL A 60 -6.64 -2.39 -10.01
C VAL A 60 -5.91 -1.06 -9.91
N LEU A 61 -6.10 -0.14 -10.87
CA LEU A 61 -5.48 1.18 -10.83
C LEU A 61 -5.97 2.02 -9.64
N GLU A 62 -7.27 1.97 -9.32
CA GLU A 62 -7.83 2.58 -8.12
C GLU A 62 -7.14 2.04 -6.86
N ALA A 63 -6.99 0.73 -6.76
CA ALA A 63 -6.33 0.12 -5.61
C ALA A 63 -4.84 0.51 -5.50
N ILE A 64 -4.14 0.68 -6.63
CA ILE A 64 -2.74 1.15 -6.63
C ILE A 64 -2.67 2.63 -6.20
N SER A 65 -3.59 3.48 -6.64
CA SER A 65 -3.67 4.87 -6.19
C SER A 65 -3.86 4.95 -4.67
N ILE A 66 -4.82 4.19 -4.14
CA ILE A 66 -5.10 4.12 -2.70
C ILE A 66 -3.91 3.50 -1.93
N GLN A 67 -3.26 2.47 -2.50
CA GLN A 67 -2.05 1.89 -1.93
C GLN A 67 -0.95 2.95 -1.75
N ALA A 68 -0.76 3.85 -2.72
CA ALA A 68 0.25 4.89 -2.63
C ALA A 68 -0.01 5.82 -1.42
N LEU A 69 -1.27 6.22 -1.19
CA LEU A 69 -1.67 7.00 0.00
C LEU A 69 -1.43 6.22 1.31
N GLY A 70 -1.75 4.92 1.33
CA GLY A 70 -1.48 4.04 2.46
C GLY A 70 0.02 3.94 2.78
N GLN A 71 0.87 3.87 1.76
CA GLN A 71 2.33 3.87 1.93
C GLN A 71 2.86 5.23 2.39
N GLY A 72 2.29 6.34 1.91
CA GLY A 72 2.63 7.69 2.38
C GLY A 72 2.33 7.85 3.88
N THR A 73 1.17 7.34 4.30
CA THR A 73 0.75 7.34 5.71
C THR A 73 1.65 6.46 6.57
N GLU A 74 2.12 5.32 6.05
CA GLU A 74 3.11 4.46 6.72
C GLU A 74 4.42 5.22 7.00
N ILE A 75 4.91 5.99 6.03
CA ILE A 75 6.10 6.83 6.18
C ILE A 75 5.87 7.91 7.24
N GLN A 76 4.72 8.59 7.21
CA GLN A 76 4.36 9.59 8.22
C GLN A 76 4.28 8.99 9.63
N LEU A 77 3.74 7.77 9.78
CA LEU A 77 3.74 7.05 11.06
C LEU A 77 5.16 6.73 11.53
N GLY A 78 6.04 6.31 10.61
CA GLY A 78 7.46 6.10 10.89
C GLY A 78 8.15 7.39 11.39
N LEU A 79 7.91 8.51 10.72
CA LEU A 79 8.40 9.83 11.13
C LEU A 79 7.86 10.26 12.50
N ALA A 80 6.58 10.01 12.77
CA ALA A 80 5.98 10.27 14.08
C ALA A 80 6.59 9.40 15.19
N LEU A 81 7.07 8.19 14.90
CA LEU A 81 7.77 7.37 15.87
C LEU A 81 9.17 7.89 16.22
N GLU A 82 9.85 8.49 15.24
CA GLU A 82 11.18 9.09 15.41
C GLU A 82 11.13 10.48 16.06
N SER A 83 9.97 11.14 16.03
CA SER A 83 9.77 12.47 16.61
C SER A 83 9.49 12.42 18.11
N GLN A 84 10.23 13.22 18.88
CA GLN A 84 9.99 13.44 20.32
C GLN A 84 8.67 14.19 20.59
N ASN A 85 8.18 14.97 19.62
CA ASN A 85 7.00 15.83 19.77
C ASN A 85 5.69 15.14 19.36
N ALA A 86 5.77 13.98 18.70
CA ALA A 86 4.57 13.29 18.21
C ALA A 86 3.84 12.58 19.36
N THR A 87 2.65 13.10 19.67
CA THR A 87 1.79 12.54 20.71
C THR A 87 1.25 11.17 20.34
N LEU A 88 0.81 10.42 21.35
CA LEU A 88 0.15 9.13 21.14
C LEU A 88 -1.11 9.26 20.27
N SER A 89 -1.86 10.35 20.41
CA SER A 89 -3.05 10.63 19.60
C SER A 89 -2.71 10.78 18.11
N VAL A 90 -1.59 11.43 17.78
CA VAL A 90 -1.10 11.54 16.40
C VAL A 90 -0.73 10.17 15.83
N LYS A 91 -0.01 9.34 16.59
CA LYS A 91 0.36 7.98 16.18
C LYS A 91 -0.87 7.09 15.96
N ARG A 92 -1.86 7.17 16.86
CA ARG A 92 -3.15 6.47 16.70
C ARG A 92 -3.88 6.92 15.44
N ARG A 93 -3.99 8.22 15.20
CA ARG A 93 -4.65 8.77 14.00
C ARG A 93 -3.99 8.25 12.73
N LEU A 94 -2.67 8.39 12.60
CA LEU A 94 -1.93 7.92 11.42
C LEU A 94 -2.09 6.42 11.19
N ALA A 95 -2.06 5.60 12.25
CA ALA A 95 -2.28 4.16 12.14
C ALA A 95 -3.71 3.81 11.68
N CYS A 96 -4.72 4.56 12.14
CA CYS A 96 -6.11 4.37 11.71
C CYS A 96 -6.31 4.83 10.26
N GLU A 97 -5.75 5.97 9.84
CA GLU A 97 -5.78 6.42 8.44
C GLU A 97 -5.10 5.40 7.52
N GLN A 98 -3.94 4.85 7.92
CA GLN A 98 -3.24 3.79 7.19
C GLN A 98 -4.15 2.56 7.01
N LEU A 99 -4.85 2.14 8.08
CA LEU A 99 -5.81 1.04 8.02
C LEU A 99 -6.94 1.32 7.03
N ILE A 100 -7.51 2.53 7.04
CA ILE A 100 -8.59 2.93 6.13
C ILE A 100 -8.12 2.79 4.67
N PHE A 101 -6.94 3.33 4.32
CA PHE A 101 -6.40 3.21 2.96
C PHE A 101 -6.22 1.75 2.55
N PHE A 102 -5.53 0.93 3.35
CA PHE A 102 -5.31 -0.47 2.98
C PHE A 102 -6.59 -1.31 3.01
N SER A 103 -7.58 -0.95 3.81
CA SER A 103 -8.91 -1.58 3.79
C SER A 103 -9.63 -1.28 2.47
N GLN A 104 -9.62 -0.02 2.03
CA GLN A 104 -10.19 0.38 0.74
C GLN A 104 -9.47 -0.30 -0.43
N ALA A 105 -8.14 -0.29 -0.45
CA ALA A 105 -7.34 -0.95 -1.48
C ALA A 105 -7.62 -2.47 -1.52
N TYR A 106 -7.67 -3.13 -0.36
CA TYR A 106 -7.98 -4.56 -0.29
C TYR A 106 -9.39 -4.87 -0.80
N HIS A 107 -10.38 -4.05 -0.44
CA HIS A 107 -11.75 -4.19 -0.89
C HIS A 107 -11.91 -3.98 -2.40
N ARG A 108 -11.14 -3.05 -2.99
CA ARG A 108 -11.11 -2.84 -4.45
C ARG A 108 -10.50 -4.03 -5.18
N LEU A 109 -9.33 -4.51 -4.75
CA LEU A 109 -8.68 -5.66 -5.37
C LEU A 109 -9.46 -6.96 -5.23
N SER A 110 -10.13 -7.20 -4.09
CA SER A 110 -10.88 -8.44 -3.88
C SER A 110 -12.09 -8.59 -4.82
N LYS A 111 -12.53 -7.51 -5.45
CA LYS A 111 -13.57 -7.49 -6.49
C LYS A 111 -13.02 -7.70 -7.91
N CYS A 112 -11.70 -7.65 -8.10
CA CYS A 112 -11.04 -7.79 -9.39
C CYS A 112 -10.66 -9.27 -9.66
N ASP A 113 -10.49 -9.65 -10.93
CA ASP A 113 -9.98 -10.98 -11.29
C ASP A 113 -8.46 -11.05 -11.08
N MET A 114 -8.07 -11.40 -9.86
CA MET A 114 -6.65 -11.53 -9.48
C MET A 114 -6.08 -12.93 -9.75
N ASN A 115 -6.75 -13.80 -10.54
CA ASN A 115 -6.34 -15.19 -10.75
C ASN A 115 -5.14 -15.38 -11.71
N HIS A 116 -4.29 -14.37 -11.85
CA HIS A 116 -3.00 -14.44 -12.56
C HIS A 116 -1.85 -14.19 -11.57
N GLU A 117 -0.63 -14.55 -11.93
CA GLU A 117 0.52 -14.56 -11.02
C GLU A 117 0.77 -13.21 -10.33
N TYR A 118 0.98 -12.16 -11.13
CA TYR A 118 1.17 -10.79 -10.63
C TYR A 118 -0.01 -10.30 -9.78
N GLY A 119 -1.23 -10.67 -10.16
CA GLY A 119 -2.43 -10.28 -9.44
C GLY A 119 -2.54 -10.93 -8.07
N LYS A 120 -2.27 -12.24 -7.97
CA LYS A 120 -2.20 -12.95 -6.68
C LYS A 120 -1.14 -12.34 -5.78
N LYS A 121 0.04 -12.02 -6.34
CA LYS A 121 1.12 -11.39 -5.58
C LYS A 121 0.71 -10.01 -5.07
N HIS A 122 0.05 -9.18 -5.87
CA HIS A 122 -0.44 -7.87 -5.43
C HIS A 122 -1.50 -7.98 -4.34
N LEU A 123 -2.45 -8.92 -4.46
CA LEU A 123 -3.45 -9.16 -3.43
C LEU A 123 -2.81 -9.58 -2.09
N TRP A 124 -1.82 -10.48 -2.12
CA TRP A 124 -1.09 -10.86 -0.91
C TRP A 124 -0.31 -9.69 -0.29
N PHE A 125 0.28 -8.82 -1.11
CA PHE A 125 0.94 -7.61 -0.63
C PHE A 125 -0.04 -6.71 0.12
N ILE A 126 -1.19 -6.40 -0.49
CA ILE A 126 -2.20 -5.54 0.14
C ILE A 126 -2.78 -6.20 1.39
N LYS A 127 -3.05 -7.51 1.38
CA LYS A 127 -3.50 -8.23 2.58
C LYS A 127 -2.48 -8.11 3.71
N TRP A 128 -1.20 -8.31 3.41
CA TRP A 128 -0.13 -8.16 4.40
C TRP A 128 -0.11 -6.75 5.00
N LYS A 129 -0.09 -5.70 4.17
CA LYS A 129 -0.06 -4.32 4.65
C LYS A 129 -1.33 -3.91 5.40
N PHE A 130 -2.49 -4.39 4.97
CA PHE A 130 -3.76 -4.23 5.69
C PHE A 130 -3.68 -4.80 7.11
N LEU A 131 -3.16 -6.03 7.27
CA LEU A 131 -3.03 -6.66 8.58
C LEU A 131 -2.03 -5.92 9.48
N GLU A 132 -0.91 -5.46 8.93
CA GLU A 132 0.04 -4.62 9.68
C GLU A 132 -0.58 -3.30 10.13
N ALA A 133 -1.28 -2.60 9.25
CA ALA A 133 -1.97 -1.35 9.57
C ALA A 133 -3.06 -1.57 10.64
N LYS A 134 -3.81 -2.67 10.55
CA LYS A 134 -4.83 -3.04 11.53
C LYS A 134 -4.21 -3.32 12.90
N ALA A 135 -3.09 -4.05 12.93
CA ALA A 135 -2.35 -4.31 14.16
C ALA A 135 -1.83 -3.01 14.80
N ALA A 136 -1.28 -2.10 14.00
CA ALA A 136 -0.82 -0.79 14.47
C ALA A 136 -1.96 0.07 15.03
N ALA A 137 -3.11 0.09 14.37
CA ALA A 137 -4.28 0.85 14.80
C ALA A 137 -4.78 0.36 16.17
N TYR A 138 -4.97 -0.96 16.34
CA TYR A 138 -5.35 -1.53 17.64
C TYR A 138 -4.30 -1.32 18.71
N TYR A 139 -3.02 -1.44 18.39
CA TYR A 139 -1.95 -1.19 19.34
C TYR A 139 -2.01 0.23 19.91
N TYR A 140 -2.07 1.26 19.04
CA TYR A 140 -2.12 2.64 19.52
C TYR A 140 -3.47 3.00 20.13
N HIS A 141 -4.56 2.36 19.70
CA HIS A 141 -5.86 2.52 20.36
C HIS A 141 -5.84 1.96 21.78
N GLY A 142 -5.31 0.74 21.97
CA GLY A 142 -5.14 0.13 23.28
C GLY A 142 -4.27 0.98 24.20
N LEU A 143 -3.18 1.58 23.69
CA LEU A 143 -2.36 2.51 24.48
C LEU A 143 -3.10 3.77 24.93
N ILE A 144 -4.10 4.24 24.17
CA ILE A 144 -4.94 5.37 24.58
C ILE A 144 -5.93 4.92 25.66
N LEU A 145 -6.61 3.79 25.45
CA LEU A 145 -7.56 3.23 26.42
C LEU A 145 -6.90 2.93 27.77
N ASP A 146 -5.68 2.40 27.75
CA ASP A 146 -4.89 2.05 28.94
C ASP A 146 -4.57 3.26 29.84
N LYS A 147 -4.72 4.50 29.35
CA LYS A 147 -4.58 5.72 30.16
C LYS A 147 -5.84 6.07 30.94
N GLY A 148 -6.96 5.41 30.67
CA GLY A 148 -8.20 5.55 31.44
C GLY A 148 -8.01 5.06 32.87
N SER A 149 -8.81 5.60 33.80
CA SER A 149 -8.77 5.23 35.22
C SER A 149 -9.73 4.10 35.60
N GLU A 150 -10.67 3.77 34.72
CA GLU A 150 -11.70 2.78 34.98
C GLU A 150 -11.22 1.36 34.63
N PRO A 151 -11.57 0.32 35.40
CA PRO A 151 -11.20 -1.07 35.09
C PRO A 151 -11.58 -1.50 33.67
N ALA A 152 -12.76 -1.10 33.18
CA ALA A 152 -13.24 -1.39 31.83
C ALA A 152 -12.32 -0.84 30.72
N CYS A 153 -11.64 0.28 30.97
CA CYS A 153 -10.65 0.84 30.05
C CYS A 153 -9.43 -0.09 29.92
N HIS A 154 -8.98 -0.68 31.04
CA HIS A 154 -7.86 -1.62 31.04
C HIS A 154 -8.24 -2.94 30.37
N VAL A 155 -9.46 -3.46 30.58
CA VAL A 155 -9.91 -4.66 29.85
C VAL A 155 -9.94 -4.42 28.35
N SER A 156 -10.58 -3.32 27.92
CA SER A 156 -10.64 -2.92 26.51
C SER A 156 -9.24 -2.76 25.91
N ALA A 157 -8.31 -2.17 26.67
CA ALA A 157 -6.92 -2.03 26.24
C ALA A 157 -6.23 -3.39 26.03
N VAL A 158 -6.41 -4.36 26.94
CA VAL A 158 -5.84 -5.71 26.77
C VAL A 158 -6.45 -6.40 25.56
N CYS A 159 -7.77 -6.31 25.35
CA CYS A 159 -8.43 -6.83 24.15
C CYS A 159 -7.80 -6.27 22.88
N CYS A 160 -7.54 -4.95 22.82
CA CYS A 160 -6.82 -4.34 21.70
C CYS A 160 -5.39 -4.88 21.53
N PHE A 161 -4.63 -5.07 22.61
CA PHE A 161 -3.26 -5.57 22.50
C PHE A 161 -3.19 -7.03 22.03
N LEU A 162 -4.10 -7.88 22.53
CA LEU A 162 -4.21 -9.27 22.10
C LEU A 162 -4.60 -9.35 20.62
N ALA A 163 -5.60 -8.56 20.19
CA ALA A 163 -5.99 -8.49 18.79
C ALA A 163 -4.85 -7.96 17.90
N ALA A 164 -4.11 -6.94 18.34
CA ALA A 164 -2.95 -6.44 17.62
C ALA A 164 -1.86 -7.52 17.45
N GLN A 165 -1.62 -8.33 18.48
CA GLN A 165 -0.65 -9.43 18.43
C GLN A 165 -1.08 -10.55 17.47
N GLU A 166 -2.36 -10.92 17.48
CA GLU A 166 -2.91 -11.92 16.57
C GLU A 166 -2.83 -11.44 15.11
N LEU A 167 -3.26 -10.20 14.84
CA LEU A 167 -3.16 -9.57 13.53
C LEU A 167 -1.73 -9.49 13.01
N LEU A 168 -0.77 -9.17 13.89
CA LEU A 168 0.66 -9.18 13.56
C LEU A 168 1.17 -10.59 13.23
N THR A 169 0.61 -11.62 13.84
CA THR A 169 0.95 -13.01 13.53
C THR A 169 0.38 -13.42 12.17
N GLU A 170 -0.86 -13.03 11.87
CA GLU A 170 -1.45 -13.26 10.55
C GLU A 170 -0.71 -12.46 9.46
N SER A 171 -0.28 -11.23 9.75
CA SER A 171 0.45 -10.39 8.80
C SER A 171 1.76 -11.05 8.34
N LYS A 172 2.50 -11.70 9.25
CA LYS A 172 3.70 -12.47 8.92
C LYS A 172 3.39 -13.64 7.98
N ARG A 173 2.26 -14.31 8.16
CA ARG A 173 1.80 -15.38 7.25
C ARG A 173 1.48 -14.80 5.87
N ALA A 174 0.76 -13.68 5.81
CA ALA A 174 0.46 -13.00 4.55
C ALA A 174 1.72 -12.52 3.83
N CYS A 175 2.73 -12.02 4.56
CA CYS A 175 4.04 -11.67 4.01
C CYS A 175 4.76 -12.88 3.40
N LEU A 176 4.72 -14.03 4.08
CA LEU A 176 5.27 -15.27 3.53
C LEU A 176 4.54 -15.68 2.25
N SER A 177 3.20 -15.64 2.23
CA SER A 177 2.40 -15.90 1.02
C SER A 177 2.75 -14.94 -0.12
N PHE A 178 2.94 -13.65 0.18
CA PHE A 178 3.42 -12.66 -0.80
C PHE A 178 4.79 -13.02 -1.37
N CYS A 179 5.73 -13.45 -0.53
CA CYS A 179 7.08 -13.80 -0.95
C CYS A 179 7.11 -15.03 -1.84
N LEU A 180 6.27 -16.03 -1.53
CA LEU A 180 6.17 -17.28 -2.28
C LEU A 180 5.33 -17.16 -3.56
N ALA A 181 4.44 -16.17 -3.67
CA ALA A 181 3.71 -15.90 -4.90
C ALA A 181 4.65 -15.43 -6.02
N ALA A 182 4.42 -15.94 -7.24
CA ALA A 182 5.22 -15.60 -8.42
C ALA A 182 5.07 -14.11 -8.81
N PRO A 183 6.17 -13.44 -9.21
CA PRO A 183 7.55 -13.94 -9.16
C PRO A 183 8.04 -14.06 -7.71
N VAL A 184 8.73 -15.16 -7.37
CA VAL A 184 9.21 -15.41 -6.00
C VAL A 184 10.17 -14.29 -5.56
N THR A 185 9.97 -13.76 -4.36
CA THR A 185 10.80 -12.70 -3.79
C THR A 185 11.32 -13.09 -2.42
N ARG A 186 12.50 -12.57 -2.04
CA ARG A 186 13.00 -12.70 -0.67
C ARG A 186 12.11 -11.93 0.30
N SER A 187 12.09 -12.36 1.55
CA SER A 187 11.45 -11.60 2.62
C SER A 187 12.05 -10.19 2.68
N PRO A 188 11.24 -9.14 2.61
CA PRO A 188 11.73 -7.78 2.75
C PRO A 188 12.29 -7.57 4.16
N PRO A 189 13.32 -6.73 4.33
CA PRO A 189 13.79 -6.33 5.65
C PRO A 189 12.70 -5.52 6.36
N MET A 190 12.72 -5.57 7.70
CA MET A 190 11.86 -4.72 8.51
C MET A 190 12.21 -3.24 8.28
N TRP A 191 11.19 -2.43 8.03
CA TRP A 191 11.33 -1.01 7.69
C TRP A 191 10.25 -0.18 8.42
N GLY A 192 10.52 1.12 8.57
CA GLY A 192 9.55 2.10 9.03
C GLY A 192 8.99 1.80 10.43
N ALA A 193 7.71 2.11 10.63
CA ALA A 193 7.02 1.91 11.91
C ALA A 193 7.03 0.44 12.36
N MET A 194 6.96 -0.50 11.41
CA MET A 194 6.87 -1.91 11.72
C MET A 194 8.14 -2.49 12.35
N LYS A 195 9.30 -1.86 12.15
CA LYS A 195 10.54 -2.22 12.87
C LYS A 195 10.35 -2.13 14.40
N HIS A 196 9.65 -1.11 14.86
CA HIS A 196 9.38 -0.90 16.29
C HIS A 196 8.19 -1.75 16.76
N LEU A 197 7.11 -1.76 15.97
CA LEU A 197 5.85 -2.42 16.35
C LEU A 197 5.99 -3.95 16.45
N HIS A 198 6.84 -4.57 15.62
CA HIS A 198 7.07 -6.02 15.68
C HIS A 198 7.61 -6.50 17.02
N GLN A 199 8.38 -5.66 17.71
CA GLN A 199 8.88 -5.95 19.06
C GLN A 199 7.88 -5.48 20.12
N LYS A 200 7.33 -4.28 19.97
CA LYS A 200 6.51 -3.64 21.01
C LYS A 200 5.14 -4.27 21.19
N ILE A 201 4.49 -4.72 20.12
CA ILE A 201 3.15 -5.30 20.20
C ILE A 201 3.15 -6.56 21.08
N PRO A 202 3.99 -7.59 20.82
CA PRO A 202 4.01 -8.79 21.66
C PRO A 202 4.46 -8.51 23.10
N GLU A 203 5.43 -7.61 23.29
CA GLU A 203 5.93 -7.20 24.62
C GLU A 203 4.82 -6.57 25.47
N VAL A 204 4.07 -5.63 24.88
CA VAL A 204 2.97 -4.93 25.57
C VAL A 204 1.80 -5.89 25.80
N ALA A 205 1.42 -6.70 24.81
CA ALA A 205 0.34 -7.67 24.95
C ALA A 205 0.58 -8.63 26.11
N SER A 206 1.76 -9.26 26.16
CA SER A 206 2.14 -10.20 27.23
C SER A 206 2.15 -9.53 28.62
N ARG A 207 2.80 -8.37 28.73
CA ARG A 207 2.87 -7.64 30.01
C ARG A 207 1.50 -7.18 30.50
N LYS A 208 0.65 -6.66 29.59
CA LYS A 208 -0.67 -6.14 29.95
C LYS A 208 -1.66 -7.25 30.23
N SER A 209 -1.59 -8.38 29.53
CA SER A 209 -2.40 -9.56 29.85
C SER A 209 -2.02 -10.17 31.20
N GLN A 210 -0.74 -10.15 31.59
CA GLN A 210 -0.32 -10.59 32.92
C GLN A 210 -0.82 -9.63 34.02
N MET A 211 -0.76 -8.33 33.77
CA MET A 211 -1.15 -7.32 34.77
C MET A 211 -2.66 -7.23 34.99
N TYR A 212 -3.46 -7.38 33.94
CA TYR A 212 -4.92 -7.20 33.99
C TYR A 212 -5.69 -8.49 33.65
N GLY A 213 -5.03 -9.64 33.58
CA GLY A 213 -5.64 -10.92 33.22
C GLY A 213 -6.81 -11.31 34.13
N TYR A 214 -6.71 -10.98 35.42
CA TYR A 214 -7.78 -11.21 36.39
C TYR A 214 -9.08 -10.47 36.02
N LEU A 215 -9.00 -9.26 35.45
CA LEU A 215 -10.18 -8.49 35.03
C LEU A 215 -10.89 -9.15 33.83
N LEU A 216 -10.11 -9.75 32.91
CA LEU A 216 -10.67 -10.53 31.79
C LEU A 216 -11.41 -11.78 32.27
N GLU A 217 -10.86 -12.44 33.30
CA GLU A 217 -11.48 -13.62 33.92
C GLU A 217 -12.74 -13.29 34.72
N GLU A 218 -12.85 -12.06 35.25
CA GLU A 218 -14.03 -11.57 35.96
C GLU A 218 -15.14 -11.15 34.99
N GLU A 219 -14.80 -10.53 33.86
CA GLU A 219 -15.80 -10.02 32.91
C GLU A 219 -16.49 -11.12 32.08
N LYS A 220 -15.98 -12.39 32.06
CA LYS A 220 -16.51 -13.69 31.52
C LYS A 220 -17.45 -13.75 30.29
N ALA A 221 -17.83 -12.64 29.68
CA ALA A 221 -18.67 -12.54 28.51
C ALA A 221 -17.81 -11.98 27.39
N LEU A 222 -17.94 -12.55 26.21
CA LEU A 222 -17.29 -12.16 24.96
C LEU A 222 -17.35 -10.63 24.78
N GLN A 223 -16.32 -9.92 25.24
CA GLN A 223 -16.25 -8.49 25.03
C GLN A 223 -15.85 -8.31 23.57
N ALA A 224 -16.78 -7.78 22.78
CA ALA A 224 -16.52 -7.45 21.39
C ALA A 224 -15.30 -6.54 21.33
N LEU A 225 -14.43 -6.78 20.36
CA LEU A 225 -13.23 -5.97 20.17
C LEU A 225 -13.65 -4.49 20.03
N PRO A 226 -13.05 -3.55 20.77
CA PRO A 226 -13.45 -2.15 20.72
C PRO A 226 -13.39 -1.60 19.30
N ASP A 227 -14.38 -0.81 18.90
CA ASP A 227 -14.38 -0.18 17.59
C ASP A 227 -13.24 0.83 17.48
N LEU A 228 -12.55 0.78 16.35
CA LEU A 228 -11.51 1.77 16.04
C LEU A 228 -12.16 3.11 15.68
N PRO A 229 -11.58 4.23 16.13
CA PRO A 229 -12.08 5.56 15.80
C PRO A 229 -11.96 5.81 14.29
N ASP A 230 -13.00 6.43 13.73
CA ASP A 230 -13.00 6.91 12.35
C ASP A 230 -12.33 8.30 12.28
N PHE A 231 -11.41 8.47 11.34
CA PHE A 231 -10.67 9.72 11.15
C PHE A 231 -10.78 10.18 9.70
N GLN A 232 -10.87 11.49 9.52
CA GLN A 232 -10.74 12.10 8.22
C GLN A 232 -9.33 11.84 7.66
N LEU A 233 -9.27 11.33 6.43
CA LEU A 233 -8.01 11.07 5.73
C LEU A 233 -7.27 12.37 5.43
N SER A 234 -6.02 12.45 5.87
CA SER A 234 -5.18 13.63 5.70
C SER A 234 -4.50 13.69 4.35
N LEU A 235 -4.07 12.53 3.84
CA LEU A 235 -3.45 12.44 2.51
C LEU A 235 -4.51 12.34 1.43
N ARG A 236 -4.26 13.02 0.31
CA ARG A 236 -5.07 12.95 -0.90
C ARG A 236 -4.15 12.86 -2.11
N PRO A 237 -4.61 12.28 -3.22
CA PRO A 237 -3.88 12.37 -4.48
C PRO A 237 -3.61 13.82 -4.84
N ASP A 238 -2.41 14.11 -5.38
CA ASP A 238 -2.14 15.43 -5.91
C ASP A 238 -2.99 15.66 -7.16
N ASP A 239 -3.49 16.88 -7.32
CA ASP A 239 -4.19 17.26 -8.55
C ASP A 239 -3.22 17.14 -9.73
N TYR A 240 -3.65 16.42 -10.77
CA TYR A 240 -2.89 16.28 -12.00
C TYR A 240 -3.70 16.75 -13.19
N VAL A 241 -3.04 17.52 -14.06
CA VAL A 241 -3.57 17.99 -15.34
C VAL A 241 -2.54 17.64 -16.40
N LEU A 242 -3.02 17.16 -17.55
CA LEU A 242 -2.15 16.93 -18.70
C LEU A 242 -1.51 18.25 -19.14
N PRO A 243 -0.24 18.23 -19.58
CA PRO A 243 0.36 19.40 -20.19
C PRO A 243 -0.43 19.80 -21.46
N GLU A 244 -0.35 21.07 -21.81
CA GLU A 244 -0.90 21.57 -23.08
C GLU A 244 -0.27 20.84 -24.26
N MET A 245 -1.03 20.75 -25.37
CA MET A 245 -0.53 20.14 -26.59
C MET A 245 0.65 20.96 -27.11
N ASP A 246 1.77 20.30 -27.40
CA ASP A 246 2.94 20.97 -27.95
C ASP A 246 2.61 21.55 -29.35
N GLU A 247 3.00 22.80 -29.60
CA GLU A 247 2.79 23.49 -30.88
C GLU A 247 3.36 22.72 -32.09
N ALA A 248 4.27 21.78 -31.88
CA ALA A 248 4.76 20.87 -32.90
C ALA A 248 3.67 20.01 -33.55
N TRP A 249 2.56 19.75 -32.86
CA TRP A 249 1.45 18.96 -33.38
C TRP A 249 0.57 19.72 -34.39
N ASP A 250 0.54 21.06 -34.33
CA ASP A 250 -0.21 21.92 -35.26
C ASP A 250 0.54 22.22 -36.56
N ARG A 251 1.83 21.87 -36.65
CA ARG A 251 2.59 21.98 -37.90
C ARG A 251 2.13 20.86 -38.84
N GLU A 252 1.41 21.20 -39.91
CA GLU A 252 0.84 20.34 -40.97
C GLU A 252 1.84 19.45 -41.77
N ARG A 253 2.92 18.94 -41.15
CA ARG A 253 3.98 18.16 -41.80
C ARG A 253 4.04 16.70 -41.36
N TRP A 254 2.95 16.10 -40.91
CA TRP A 254 2.87 14.64 -40.82
C TRP A 254 2.53 14.01 -42.17
N LYS A 255 3.26 14.37 -43.24
CA LYS A 255 3.32 13.51 -44.42
C LYS A 255 4.19 12.33 -44.03
N LEU A 256 3.57 11.25 -43.54
CA LEU A 256 4.22 9.95 -43.46
C LEU A 256 4.85 9.69 -44.84
N PRO A 257 6.19 9.60 -44.96
CA PRO A 257 6.78 9.14 -46.19
C PRO A 257 6.18 7.77 -46.44
N SER A 258 5.51 7.59 -47.58
CA SER A 258 5.03 6.30 -48.02
C SER A 258 6.24 5.42 -48.37
N GLN A 259 7.01 5.00 -47.37
CA GLN A 259 7.96 3.91 -47.53
C GLN A 259 7.12 2.65 -47.61
N SER A 260 6.95 2.13 -48.83
CA SER A 260 6.34 0.83 -49.00
C SER A 260 7.26 -0.20 -48.33
N LEU A 261 6.70 -1.04 -47.47
CA LEU A 261 7.38 -2.16 -46.80
C LEU A 261 8.09 -3.15 -47.76
N LYS A 262 7.98 -2.97 -49.08
CA LYS A 262 8.57 -3.84 -50.10
C LYS A 262 10.06 -3.60 -50.38
N GLU A 263 10.62 -2.43 -50.06
CA GLU A 263 12.01 -2.13 -50.41
C GLU A 263 13.04 -2.88 -49.56
N HIS A 264 12.65 -3.47 -48.42
CA HIS A 264 13.57 -4.21 -47.54
C HIS A 264 13.58 -5.73 -47.77
N LEU A 265 12.89 -6.24 -48.81
CA LEU A 265 12.74 -7.67 -49.07
C LEU A 265 13.56 -8.20 -50.26
N ASN A 266 14.36 -7.36 -50.93
CA ASN A 266 15.06 -7.73 -52.17
C ASN A 266 16.56 -8.05 -52.02
N ASP A 267 17.12 -8.11 -50.80
CA ASP A 267 18.56 -8.37 -50.61
C ASP A 267 18.90 -9.86 -50.42
N SER A 268 18.19 -10.78 -51.09
CA SER A 268 18.42 -12.22 -50.91
C SER A 268 18.12 -13.03 -52.16
N GLU A 269 18.69 -12.67 -53.30
CA GLU A 269 18.88 -13.60 -54.42
C GLU A 269 20.13 -13.16 -55.22
N ASP A 270 20.97 -14.14 -55.55
CA ASP A 270 22.17 -14.10 -56.41
C ASP A 270 23.55 -13.92 -55.74
N GLU A 271 24.16 -15.05 -55.41
CA GLU A 271 25.50 -15.42 -55.91
C GLU A 271 25.71 -16.94 -55.71
N VAL A 272 25.28 -17.73 -56.71
CA VAL A 272 25.82 -19.07 -56.96
C VAL A 272 26.68 -18.94 -58.21
N GLU A 273 27.99 -18.76 -58.04
CA GLU A 273 28.95 -18.95 -59.12
C GLU A 273 29.52 -20.38 -59.05
N THR A 274 29.13 -21.18 -60.04
CA THR A 274 29.84 -22.38 -60.49
C THR A 274 30.93 -21.98 -61.48
N GLU A 275 32.18 -22.32 -61.18
CA GLU A 275 33.13 -23.06 -62.05
C GLU A 275 34.40 -23.47 -61.28
#